data_AF-A0A3S4XE48-F1
#
_entry.id   AF-A0A3S4XE48-F1
#
_cell.length_a   1.000
_cell.length_b   1.000
_cell.length_c   1.000
_cell.angle_alpha   90.00
_cell.angle_beta   90.00
_cell.angle_gamma   90.00
#
_symmetry.space_group_name_H-M   'P 1'
#
loop_
_entity.id
_entity.type
_entity.pdbx_description
1 polymer ?
#
loop_
_entity_poly.entity_id
_entity_poly.type
_entity_poly.pdbx_seq_one_letter_code
_entity_poly.pdbx_strand_id
1 'polypeptide(L)' 'MQQLDFYQGRVAINVLAKDIPNALQVHHAAEGHAAIGVISAQFTNVEQGVAEVKRWMEQIPAISVGLGRDRRHSFIRRQ' A
#
# COMPACT_ATOMS: atom_id res chain seq x y z
N MET A 1 3.11 15.06 -5.83
CA MET A 1 3.76 14.00 -5.01
C MET A 1 2.70 13.43 -4.09
N GLN A 2 2.59 12.11 -3.98
CA GLN A 2 1.71 11.48 -3.00
C GLN A 2 2.31 11.70 -1.60
N GLN A 3 1.56 12.29 -0.68
CA GLN A 3 2.02 12.62 0.67
C GLN A 3 1.12 11.92 1.68
N LEU A 4 1.72 11.18 2.61
CA LEU A 4 0.98 10.57 3.70
C LEU A 4 0.48 11.67 4.63
N ASP A 5 -0.84 11.69 4.86
CA ASP A 5 -1.45 12.63 5.79
C ASP A 5 -1.32 12.10 7.23
N PHE A 6 -0.87 12.97 8.13
CA PHE A 6 -0.64 12.65 9.52
C PHE A 6 -1.63 13.41 10.39
N TYR A 7 -2.37 12.67 11.23
CA TYR A 7 -3.21 13.25 12.26
C TYR A 7 -2.38 14.17 13.15
N GLN A 8 -2.74 15.46 13.16
CA GLN A 8 -2.04 16.53 13.89
C GLN A 8 -0.53 16.59 13.60
N GLY A 9 -0.12 16.19 12.38
CA GLY A 9 1.29 16.14 11.98
C GLY A 9 2.12 15.09 12.73
N ARG A 10 1.48 14.09 13.37
CA ARG A 10 2.16 13.13 14.26
C ARG A 10 1.92 11.67 13.91
N VAL A 11 0.68 11.25 13.66
CA VAL A 11 0.33 9.82 13.56
C VAL A 11 -0.44 9.52 12.28
N ALA A 12 -0.06 8.44 11.61
CA ALA A 12 -0.82 7.83 10.54
C ALA A 12 -0.82 6.31 10.77
N ILE A 13 -1.93 5.64 10.50
CA ILE A 13 -2.02 4.18 10.64
C ILE A 13 -1.55 3.51 9.34
N ASN A 14 -0.90 2.35 9.45
CA ASN A 14 -0.55 1.50 8.30
C ASN A 14 -1.31 0.19 8.43
N VAL A 15 -2.19 -0.08 7.48
CA VAL A 15 -3.13 -1.20 7.53
C VAL A 15 -3.26 -1.86 6.17
N LEU A 16 -3.45 -3.18 6.16
CA LEU A 16 -3.66 -3.93 4.92
C LEU A 16 -5.11 -3.75 4.44
N ALA A 17 -5.28 -3.63 3.12
CA ALA A 17 -6.60 -3.71 2.48
C ALA A 17 -6.65 -4.91 1.54
N LYS A 18 -7.81 -5.57 1.50
CA LYS A 18 -8.01 -6.76 0.65
C LYS A 18 -8.28 -6.43 -0.82
N ASP A 19 -8.85 -5.24 -1.09
CA ASP A 19 -9.22 -4.72 -2.40
C ASP A 19 -9.38 -3.19 -2.35
N ILE A 20 -9.58 -2.55 -3.50
CA ILE A 20 -9.72 -1.10 -3.60
C ILE A 20 -10.98 -0.57 -2.90
N PRO A 21 -12.17 -1.19 -3.03
CA PRO A 21 -13.34 -0.77 -2.25
C PRO A 21 -13.09 -0.75 -0.74
N ASN A 22 -12.43 -1.78 -0.20
CA ASN A 22 -12.03 -1.82 1.19
C ASN A 22 -10.99 -0.74 1.53
N ALA A 23 -10.01 -0.50 0.64
CA ALA A 23 -9.03 0.56 0.82
C ALA A 23 -9.67 1.95 0.93
N LEU A 24 -10.66 2.24 0.08
CA LEU A 24 -11.41 3.50 0.12
C LEU A 24 -12.19 3.65 1.43
N GLN A 25 -12.86 2.57 1.89
CA GLN A 25 -13.57 2.57 3.17
C GLN A 25 -12.62 2.82 4.35
N VAL A 26 -11.46 2.17 4.35
CA VAL A 26 -10.45 2.34 5.40
C VAL A 26 -9.87 3.75 5.38
N HIS A 27 -9.51 4.27 4.21
CA HIS A 27 -8.98 5.63 4.06
C HIS A 27 -10.01 6.68 4.52
N HIS A 28 -11.29 6.50 4.15
CA HIS A 28 -12.37 7.35 4.62
C HIS A 28 -12.58 7.25 6.14
N ALA A 29 -12.59 6.04 6.70
CA ALA A 29 -12.76 5.84 8.14
C ALA A 29 -11.59 6.40 8.97
N ALA A 30 -10.39 6.49 8.37
CA ALA A 30 -9.21 7.09 8.99
C ALA A 30 -9.11 8.61 8.73
N GLU A 31 -10.12 9.23 8.12
CA GLU A 31 -10.12 10.65 7.74
C GLU A 31 -8.90 11.05 6.88
N GLY A 32 -8.38 10.10 6.09
CA GLY A 32 -7.17 10.29 5.27
C GLY A 32 -5.85 9.97 5.97
N HIS A 33 -5.84 9.77 7.29
CA HIS A 33 -4.62 9.52 8.08
C HIS A 33 -4.15 8.06 8.05
N ALA A 34 -4.19 7.43 6.87
CA ALA A 34 -3.83 6.03 6.68
C ALA A 34 -3.00 5.77 5.42
N ALA A 35 -1.95 4.96 5.57
CA ALA A 35 -1.26 4.30 4.47
C ALA A 35 -1.87 2.92 4.23
N ILE A 36 -2.27 2.65 2.98
CA ILE A 36 -2.90 1.38 2.62
C ILE A 36 -1.84 0.39 2.12
N GLY A 37 -1.73 -0.74 2.81
CA GLY A 37 -0.75 -1.78 2.54
C GLY A 37 -1.13 -2.68 1.37
N VAL A 38 -0.24 -2.77 0.38
CA VAL A 38 -0.27 -3.74 -0.72
C VAL A 38 0.91 -4.69 -0.58
N ILE A 39 0.67 -6.00 -0.54
CA ILE A 39 1.70 -7.00 -0.28
C ILE A 39 2.38 -7.46 -1.57
N SER A 40 3.69 -7.25 -1.65
CA SER A 40 4.51 -7.63 -2.80
C SER A 40 4.63 -9.14 -3.03
N ALA A 41 4.58 -9.96 -1.98
CA ALA A 41 4.72 -11.41 -2.09
C ALA A 41 3.62 -12.09 -2.95
N GLN A 42 2.54 -11.38 -3.29
CA GLN A 42 1.51 -11.87 -4.20
C GLN A 42 1.87 -11.73 -5.68
N PHE A 43 2.90 -10.93 -6.00
CA PHE A 43 3.34 -10.69 -7.37
C PHE A 43 4.44 -11.66 -7.80
N THR A 44 4.38 -12.08 -9.06
CA THR A 44 5.33 -13.07 -9.60
C THR A 44 6.65 -12.41 -10.01
N ASN A 45 6.58 -11.18 -10.52
CA ASN A 45 7.70 -10.35 -10.99
C ASN A 45 7.48 -8.86 -10.63
N VAL A 46 8.48 -8.02 -10.94
CA VAL A 46 8.48 -6.59 -10.61
C VAL A 46 7.47 -5.83 -11.47
N GLU A 47 7.36 -6.16 -12.76
CA GLU A 47 6.51 -5.49 -13.73
C GLU A 47 5.03 -5.58 -13.32
N GLN A 48 4.60 -6.76 -12.89
CA GLN A 48 3.26 -7.01 -12.36
C GLN A 48 3.02 -6.19 -11.08
N GLY A 49 4.00 -6.16 -10.17
CA GLY A 49 3.89 -5.39 -8.93
C GLY A 49 3.80 -3.88 -9.19
N VAL A 50 4.60 -3.35 -10.12
CA VAL A 50 4.56 -1.93 -10.51
C VAL A 50 3.23 -1.58 -11.16
N ALA A 51 2.74 -2.40 -12.09
CA ALA A 51 1.46 -2.17 -12.75
C ALA A 51 0.31 -2.16 -11.73
N GLU A 52 0.30 -3.12 -10.81
CA GLU A 52 -0.73 -3.19 -9.78
C GLU A 52 -0.65 -2.00 -8.82
N VAL A 53 0.53 -1.68 -8.27
CA VAL A 53 0.67 -0.54 -7.35
C VAL A 53 0.26 0.78 -8.02
N LYS A 54 0.57 0.99 -9.31
CA LYS A 54 0.10 2.17 -10.07
C LYS A 54 -1.43 2.23 -10.15
N ARG A 55 -2.08 1.10 -10.44
CA ARG A 55 -3.55 0.98 -10.46
C ARG A 55 -4.18 1.36 -9.11
N TRP A 56 -3.53 1.02 -8.01
CA TRP A 56 -3.96 1.43 -6.66
C TRP A 56 -3.74 2.93 -6.40
N MET A 57 -2.60 3.47 -6.83
CA MET A 57 -2.25 4.89 -6.66
C MET A 57 -3.17 5.85 -7.43
N GLU A 58 -3.89 5.38 -8.46
CA GLU A 58 -4.92 6.16 -9.15
C GLU A 58 -6.14 6.45 -8.26
N GLN A 59 -6.39 5.59 -7.26
CA GLN A 59 -7.59 5.66 -6.43
C GLN A 59 -7.30 5.98 -4.96
N ILE A 60 -6.09 5.65 -4.49
CA ILE A 60 -5.71 5.78 -3.09
C ILE A 60 -4.50 6.74 -2.98
N PRO A 61 -4.61 7.83 -2.21
CA PRO A 61 -3.54 8.82 -2.08
C PRO A 61 -2.24 8.26 -1.47
N ALA A 62 -2.35 7.35 -0.50
CA ALA A 62 -1.18 6.84 0.23
C ALA A 62 -1.12 5.31 0.23
N ILE A 63 -0.17 4.76 -0.53
CA ILE A 63 0.11 3.32 -0.61
C ILE A 63 1.39 2.97 0.15
N SER A 64 1.33 1.92 0.96
CA SER A 64 2.48 1.27 1.58
C SER A 64 2.75 -0.06 0.87
N VAL A 65 3.91 -0.21 0.24
CA VAL A 65 4.29 -1.48 -0.40
C VAL A 65 4.99 -2.36 0.64
N GLY A 66 4.36 -3.46 1.04
CA GLY A 66 4.82 -4.37 2.07
C GLY A 66 5.49 -5.64 1.52
N LEU A 67 6.43 -6.22 2.26
CA LEU A 67 7.12 -7.47 1.89
C LEU A 67 6.18 -8.70 1.97
N GLY A 68 5.45 -8.81 3.09
CA GLY A 68 4.58 -9.96 3.40
C GLY A 68 5.32 -11.13 4.07
N ARG A 69 4.68 -11.73 5.10
CA ARG A 69 5.07 -12.97 5.82
C ARG A 69 6.60 -13.18 5.99
N ASP A 70 7.28 -12.25 6.64
CA ASP A 70 8.73 -12.30 6.98
C ASP A 70 9.66 -12.67 5.80
N ARG A 71 9.24 -12.36 4.56
CA ARG A 71 10.05 -12.68 3.39
C ARG A 71 11.12 -11.62 3.20
N ARG A 72 12.32 -11.89 3.72
CA ARG A 72 13.54 -11.12 3.39
C ARG A 72 13.88 -11.10 1.88
N HIS A 73 13.30 -12.01 1.10
CA HIS A 73 13.61 -12.20 -0.32
C HIS A 73 12.54 -11.66 -1.29
N SER A 74 11.50 -10.97 -0.80
CA SER A 74 10.56 -10.30 -1.71
C SER A 74 11.30 -9.22 -2.52
N PHE A 75 11.12 -9.24 -3.84
CA PHE A 75 11.76 -8.41 -4.87
C PHE A 75 13.29 -8.48 -5.06
N ILE A 76 14.11 -8.80 -4.05
CA ILE A 76 15.57 -8.58 -4.11
C ILE A 76 16.38 -9.65 -4.89
N ARG A 77 15.79 -10.79 -5.30
CA ARG A 77 16.52 -11.85 -6.06
C ARG A 77 15.74 -12.54 -7.19
N ARG A 78 14.66 -11.94 -7.70
CA ARG A 78 13.90 -12.51 -8.83
C ARG A 78 14.21 -11.88 -10.20
N GLN A 79 15.25 -11.06 -10.27
CA GLN A 79 15.87 -10.61 -11.52
C GLN A 79 17.28 -11.20 -11.60
#